data_AF-G4ZMN0-F1
#
_entry.id   AF-G4ZMN0-F1
#
_cell.length_a   1.000
_cell.length_b   1.000
_cell.length_c   1.000
_cell.angle_alpha   90.00
_cell.angle_beta   90.00
_cell.angle_gamma   90.00
#
_symmetry.space_group_name_H-M   'P 1'
#
loop_
_entity.id
_entity.type
_entity.pdbx_description
1 polymer ?
#
loop_
_entity_poly.entity_id
_entity_poly.type
_entity_poly.pdbx_seq_one_letter_code
_entity_poly.pdbx_strand_id
1 'polypeptide(L)'
;MGQTHSAPPNEAVQFRQMAVATYRGDVEALRPIFRPELRGLQISRSTYLDICMQEQTHLQTLTDSLEREERLNELQDEKMEFFSAVERGKLALGDTLLHIAVRLGHAEVLDFMLLTDYQKPPRTAATPSTASSVMSSATTGRASTANLVAPPPLPSNTPNFKGELPRDVVGTNSSLQLLLATIDDVHEVFGSSYRDEPKIHRLVRSLRRLWPLWMFEGQQEAAALVRVLYDVRTSDPAFGGLVRVAMAVAERFRVAVSRDGVRIAVTLLAEHDGGIHQARQAWMKDWSNERKLQEFAAIFRRWFPLSKQSGRRKDEEEQEARIVFFDAAMMTWLQIAQDLRLFGTGSNAGPVELDAAGLKRYDSQVWQRRISPPPASIGDLCVHINSLEGYLRLPHLSV
;
A
#
# COMPACT_ATOMS: atom_id res chain seq x y z
N MET A 1 25.36 -16.68 -10.95
CA MET A 1 25.74 -16.18 -12.28
C MET A 1 24.47 -15.68 -12.97
N GLY A 2 24.17 -14.39 -12.81
CA GLY A 2 22.93 -13.79 -13.32
C GLY A 2 23.04 -13.53 -14.81
N GLN A 3 22.10 -14.04 -15.59
CA GLN A 3 21.94 -13.62 -16.97
C GLN A 3 21.53 -12.13 -16.96
N THR A 4 22.48 -11.24 -17.20
CA THR A 4 22.23 -9.88 -17.64
C THR A 4 21.67 -9.97 -19.05
N HIS A 5 20.37 -10.24 -19.19
CA HIS A 5 19.68 -9.96 -20.43
C HIS A 5 19.64 -8.45 -20.58
N SER A 6 20.58 -7.92 -21.36
CA SER A 6 20.54 -6.55 -21.86
C SER A 6 19.20 -6.37 -22.55
N ALA A 7 18.25 -5.69 -21.91
CA ALA A 7 17.01 -5.34 -22.57
C ALA A 7 17.32 -4.59 -23.87
N PRO A 8 16.51 -4.78 -24.93
CA PRO A 8 16.63 -4.01 -26.15
C PRO A 8 16.85 -2.51 -25.83
N PRO A 9 17.72 -1.79 -26.57
CA PRO A 9 18.07 -0.40 -26.25
C PRO A 9 16.84 0.49 -26.01
N ASN A 10 15.78 0.30 -26.79
CA ASN A 10 14.52 1.03 -26.67
C ASN A 10 13.79 0.76 -25.34
N GLU A 11 13.83 -0.47 -24.84
CA GLU A 11 13.23 -0.84 -23.54
C GLU A 11 14.03 -0.24 -22.39
N ALA A 12 15.36 -0.19 -22.51
CA ALA A 12 16.22 0.42 -21.51
C ALA A 12 16.03 1.95 -21.44
N VAL A 13 15.86 2.63 -22.59
CA VAL A 13 15.47 4.06 -22.64
C VAL A 13 14.11 4.28 -21.98
N GLN A 14 13.11 3.48 -22.35
CA GLN A 14 11.76 3.59 -21.78
C GLN A 14 11.76 3.38 -20.26
N PHE A 15 12.49 2.37 -19.78
CA PHE A 15 12.61 2.11 -18.35
C PHE A 15 13.34 3.22 -17.62
N ARG A 16 14.39 3.83 -18.21
CA ARG A 16 15.05 5.00 -17.62
C ARG A 16 14.04 6.13 -17.38
N GLN A 17 13.19 6.44 -18.35
CA GLN A 17 12.15 7.47 -18.19
C GLN A 17 11.16 7.11 -17.07
N MET A 18 10.71 5.85 -17.02
CA MET A 18 9.85 5.36 -15.93
C MET A 18 10.54 5.46 -14.56
N ALA A 19 11.83 5.15 -14.48
CA ALA A 19 12.63 5.21 -13.26
C ALA A 19 12.81 6.65 -12.78
N VAL A 20 13.00 7.62 -13.69
CA VAL A 20 13.08 9.05 -13.37
C VAL A 20 11.75 9.57 -12.83
N ALA A 21 10.64 9.27 -13.50
CA ALA A 21 9.30 9.65 -13.03
C ALA A 21 8.98 9.02 -11.66
N THR A 22 9.36 7.74 -11.48
CA THR A 22 9.22 7.03 -10.20
C THR A 22 10.10 7.65 -9.11
N TYR A 23 11.36 8.00 -9.42
CA TYR A 23 12.27 8.66 -8.49
C TYR A 23 11.71 10.01 -8.00
N ARG A 24 11.09 10.78 -8.90
CA ARG A 24 10.44 12.06 -8.59
C ARG A 24 9.10 11.91 -7.89
N GLY A 25 8.53 10.70 -7.83
CA GLY A 25 7.20 10.45 -7.27
C GLY A 25 6.05 10.98 -8.15
N ASP A 26 6.32 11.24 -9.43
CA ASP A 26 5.37 11.88 -10.34
C ASP A 26 4.53 10.83 -11.11
N VAL A 27 3.35 10.53 -10.57
CA VAL A 27 2.40 9.58 -11.17
C VAL A 27 1.87 10.08 -12.51
N GLU A 28 1.72 11.39 -12.69
CA GLU A 28 1.17 11.96 -13.93
C GLU A 28 2.19 11.90 -15.06
N ALA A 29 3.48 12.12 -14.76
CA ALA A 29 4.56 11.87 -15.71
C ALA A 29 4.76 10.38 -15.98
N LEU A 30 4.58 9.51 -14.99
CA LEU A 30 4.74 8.05 -15.14
C LEU A 30 3.63 7.43 -16.00
N ARG A 31 2.38 7.85 -15.80
CA ARG A 31 1.18 7.28 -16.44
C ARG A 31 1.28 7.11 -17.96
N PRO A 32 1.65 8.13 -18.77
CA PRO A 32 1.69 8.00 -20.23
C PRO A 32 2.85 7.12 -20.74
N ILE A 33 3.91 6.96 -19.96
CA ILE A 33 5.11 6.20 -20.34
C ILE A 33 5.19 4.82 -19.71
N PHE A 34 4.25 4.48 -18.83
CA PHE A 34 4.28 3.25 -18.06
C PHE A 34 4.10 2.01 -18.94
N ARG A 35 5.13 1.16 -18.99
CA ARG A 35 5.08 -0.17 -19.58
C ARG A 35 5.16 -1.25 -18.50
N PRO A 36 4.07 -2.01 -18.26
CA PRO A 36 4.02 -3.03 -17.21
C PRO A 36 5.08 -4.12 -17.40
N GLU A 37 5.45 -4.41 -18.64
CA GLU A 37 6.42 -5.44 -19.00
C GLU A 37 7.84 -5.09 -18.52
N LEU A 38 8.11 -3.79 -18.37
CA LEU A 38 9.42 -3.27 -17.99
C LEU A 38 9.56 -3.06 -16.48
N ARG A 39 8.51 -3.28 -15.68
CA ARG A 39 8.51 -2.97 -14.24
C ARG A 39 9.60 -3.70 -13.44
N GLY A 40 10.01 -4.87 -13.92
CA GLY A 40 11.07 -5.70 -13.35
C GLY A 40 12.44 -5.53 -14.01
N LEU A 41 12.59 -4.64 -14.99
CA LEU A 41 13.87 -4.40 -15.64
C LEU A 41 14.86 -3.77 -14.65
N GLN A 42 16.15 -4.04 -14.87
CA GLN A 42 17.25 -3.54 -14.05
C GLN A 42 18.30 -2.93 -14.95
N ILE A 43 18.71 -1.70 -14.65
CA ILE A 43 19.73 -0.98 -15.43
C ILE A 43 21.05 -0.94 -14.67
N SER A 44 22.12 -1.32 -15.35
CA SER A 44 23.49 -1.21 -14.87
C SER A 44 24.07 0.18 -15.14
N ARG A 45 25.16 0.52 -14.45
CA ARG A 45 25.86 1.79 -14.68
C ARG A 45 26.31 1.95 -16.14
N SER A 46 26.85 0.90 -16.76
CA SER A 46 27.28 0.95 -18.16
C SER A 46 26.09 1.16 -19.08
N THR A 47 25.02 0.38 -18.90
CA THR A 47 23.79 0.52 -19.69
C THR A 47 23.20 1.93 -19.59
N TYR A 48 23.18 2.53 -18.39
CA TYR A 48 22.71 3.91 -18.21
C TYR A 48 23.58 4.92 -18.98
N LEU A 49 24.91 4.81 -18.88
CA LEU A 49 25.83 5.68 -19.59
C LEU A 49 25.74 5.51 -21.11
N ASP A 50 25.59 4.28 -21.59
CA ASP A 50 25.44 3.98 -23.01
C ASP A 50 24.17 4.63 -23.58
N ILE A 51 23.05 4.58 -22.84
CA ILE A 51 21.81 5.28 -23.21
C ILE A 51 22.05 6.79 -23.28
N CYS A 52 22.68 7.40 -22.26
CA CYS A 52 22.96 8.83 -22.28
C CYS A 52 23.89 9.23 -23.44
N MET A 53 24.89 8.43 -23.77
CA MET A 53 25.78 8.70 -24.91
C MET A 53 25.05 8.62 -26.25
N GLN A 54 24.16 7.64 -26.43
CA GLN A 54 23.35 7.50 -27.64
C GLN A 54 22.40 8.68 -27.79
N GLU A 55 21.72 9.09 -26.71
CA GLU A 55 20.82 10.23 -26.73
C GLU A 55 21.57 11.54 -26.96
N GLN A 56 22.74 11.74 -26.35
CA GLN A 56 23.60 12.89 -26.61
C GLN A 56 24.00 12.97 -28.09
N THR A 57 24.34 11.84 -28.71
CA THR A 57 24.69 11.78 -30.14
C THR A 57 23.48 12.14 -31.01
N HIS A 58 22.29 11.68 -30.65
CA HIS A 58 21.05 12.03 -31.34
C HIS A 58 20.74 13.53 -31.22
N LEU A 59 20.82 14.10 -30.01
CA LEU A 59 20.58 15.53 -29.77
C LEU A 59 21.55 16.43 -30.54
N GLN A 60 22.80 16.00 -30.73
CA GLN A 60 23.78 16.72 -31.55
C GLN A 60 23.38 16.84 -33.03
N THR A 61 22.50 15.97 -33.52
CA THR A 61 21.98 16.04 -34.91
C THR A 61 20.85 17.06 -35.09
N LEU A 62 20.31 17.64 -34.01
CA LEU A 62 19.26 18.64 -34.07
C LEU A 62 19.76 19.93 -34.72
N THR A 63 19.04 20.39 -35.74
CA THR A 63 19.38 21.59 -36.51
C THR A 63 19.21 22.86 -35.67
N ASP A 64 18.14 22.94 -34.88
CA ASP A 64 17.89 24.05 -33.97
C ASP A 64 18.93 24.05 -32.85
N SER A 65 19.71 25.13 -32.73
CA SER A 65 20.76 25.26 -31.72
C SER A 65 20.20 25.48 -30.31
N LEU A 66 19.08 26.20 -30.18
CA LEU A 66 18.48 26.48 -28.87
C LEU A 66 17.84 25.22 -28.30
N GLU A 67 17.03 24.52 -29.10
CA GLU A 67 16.42 23.24 -28.69
C GLU A 67 17.48 22.19 -28.34
N ARG A 68 18.56 22.13 -29.12
CA ARG A 68 19.70 21.23 -28.86
C ARG A 68 20.40 21.55 -27.55
N GLU A 69 20.68 22.82 -27.26
CA GLU A 69 21.35 23.22 -26.03
C GLU A 69 20.46 22.94 -24.80
N GLU A 70 19.17 23.28 -24.89
CA GLU A 70 18.19 23.01 -23.83
C GLU A 70 18.12 21.52 -23.48
N ARG A 71 17.91 20.65 -24.49
CA ARG A 71 17.84 19.20 -24.25
C ARG A 71 19.14 18.57 -23.80
N LEU A 72 20.29 19.09 -24.26
CA LEU A 72 21.59 18.62 -23.79
C LEU A 72 21.81 18.97 -22.31
N ASN A 73 21.36 20.15 -21.88
CA ASN A 73 21.41 20.54 -20.47
C ASN A 73 20.49 19.66 -19.63
N GLU A 74 19.25 19.41 -20.06
CA GLU A 74 18.32 18.49 -19.37
C GLU A 74 18.92 17.08 -19.20
N LEU A 75 19.53 16.54 -20.24
CA LEU A 75 20.19 15.22 -20.19
C LEU A 75 21.39 15.21 -19.23
N GLN A 76 22.16 16.30 -19.18
CA GLN A 76 23.28 16.42 -18.23
C GLN A 76 22.79 16.54 -16.79
N ASP A 77 21.76 17.34 -16.55
CA ASP A 77 21.15 17.54 -15.25
C ASP A 77 20.56 16.24 -14.71
N GLU A 78 19.83 15.49 -15.54
CA GLU A 78 19.30 14.18 -15.15
C GLU A 78 20.42 13.18 -14.85
N LYS A 79 21.49 13.14 -15.66
CA LYS A 79 22.66 12.29 -15.41
C LYS A 79 23.31 12.63 -14.08
N MET A 80 23.48 13.93 -13.77
CA MET A 80 24.04 14.37 -12.49
C MET A 80 23.11 14.01 -11.32
N GLU A 81 21.81 14.22 -11.47
CA GLU A 81 20.78 13.87 -10.48
C GLU A 81 20.81 12.37 -10.16
N PHE A 82 20.84 11.51 -11.18
CA PHE A 82 20.89 10.07 -11.03
C PHE A 82 22.12 9.60 -10.25
N PHE A 83 23.33 10.02 -10.67
CA PHE A 83 24.56 9.59 -9.98
C PHE A 83 24.66 10.18 -8.57
N SER A 84 24.20 11.41 -8.35
CA SER A 84 24.10 11.98 -7.01
C SER A 84 23.15 11.20 -6.12
N ALA A 85 22.01 10.75 -6.66
CA ALA A 85 21.05 9.91 -5.94
C ALA A 85 21.64 8.54 -5.58
N VAL A 86 22.41 7.93 -6.48
CA VAL A 86 23.13 6.67 -6.21
C VAL A 86 24.19 6.84 -5.13
N GLU A 87 25.00 7.91 -5.19
CA GLU A 87 26.03 8.20 -4.19
C GLU A 87 25.46 8.48 -2.80
N ARG A 88 24.33 9.19 -2.74
CA ARG A 88 23.60 9.47 -1.49
C ARG A 88 22.79 8.28 -0.98
N GLY A 89 22.80 7.15 -1.68
CA GLY A 89 22.03 5.95 -1.33
C GLY A 89 20.51 6.09 -1.49
N LYS A 90 20.03 7.15 -2.15
CA LYS A 90 18.62 7.32 -2.51
C LYS A 90 18.17 6.38 -3.63
N LEU A 91 19.13 5.92 -4.44
CA LEU A 91 18.97 4.88 -5.45
C LEU A 91 20.09 3.84 -5.28
N ALA A 92 19.86 2.62 -5.76
CA ALA A 92 20.91 1.65 -6.00
C ALA A 92 20.86 1.15 -7.44
N LEU A 93 22.02 0.77 -7.97
CA LEU A 93 22.09 0.16 -9.30
C LEU A 93 21.30 -1.15 -9.32
N GLY A 94 20.56 -1.39 -10.40
CA GLY A 94 19.66 -2.52 -10.51
C GLY A 94 18.38 -2.43 -9.67
N ASP A 95 18.08 -1.28 -9.05
CA ASP A 95 16.76 -1.04 -8.48
C ASP A 95 15.69 -1.18 -9.59
N THR A 96 14.69 -2.01 -9.35
CA THR A 96 13.46 -2.05 -10.17
C THR A 96 12.56 -0.85 -9.81
N LEU A 97 11.50 -0.57 -10.56
CA LEU A 97 10.56 0.50 -10.21
C LEU A 97 9.98 0.34 -8.80
N LEU A 98 9.75 -0.91 -8.38
CA LEU A 98 9.27 -1.21 -7.04
C LEU A 98 10.29 -0.84 -5.96
N HIS A 99 11.59 -1.10 -6.18
CA HIS A 99 12.63 -0.68 -5.23
C HIS A 99 12.65 0.84 -5.09
N ILE A 100 12.62 1.57 -6.21
CA ILE A 100 12.67 3.03 -6.21
C ILE A 100 11.46 3.60 -5.45
N ALA A 101 10.25 3.16 -5.78
CA ALA A 101 9.03 3.64 -5.15
C ALA A 101 9.04 3.37 -3.63
N VAL A 102 9.46 2.18 -3.22
CA VAL A 102 9.48 1.77 -1.82
C VAL A 102 10.59 2.48 -1.03
N ARG A 103 11.80 2.56 -1.58
CA ARG A 103 12.97 3.21 -0.94
C ARG A 103 12.72 4.69 -0.66
N LEU A 104 12.02 5.37 -1.56
CA LEU A 104 11.71 6.80 -1.44
C LEU A 104 10.39 7.09 -0.74
N GLY A 105 9.61 6.06 -0.40
CA GLY A 105 8.33 6.24 0.28
C GLY A 105 7.17 6.68 -0.62
N HIS A 106 7.29 6.53 -1.94
CA HIS A 106 6.31 6.96 -2.94
C HIS A 106 5.11 6.00 -3.02
N ALA A 107 4.26 6.04 -1.99
CA ALA A 107 3.07 5.19 -1.88
C ALA A 107 2.10 5.34 -3.06
N GLU A 108 1.98 6.53 -3.62
CA GLU A 108 1.09 6.81 -4.76
C GLU A 108 1.58 6.14 -6.04
N VAL A 109 2.89 6.10 -6.27
CA VAL A 109 3.48 5.38 -7.41
C VAL A 109 3.27 3.86 -7.25
N LEU A 110 3.46 3.34 -6.04
CA LEU A 110 3.18 1.93 -5.76
C LEU A 110 1.70 1.60 -5.96
N ASP A 111 0.79 2.44 -5.47
CA ASP A 111 -0.65 2.29 -5.72
C ASP A 111 -0.96 2.32 -7.21
N PHE A 112 -0.36 3.24 -7.98
CA PHE A 112 -0.51 3.28 -9.43
C PHE A 112 -0.07 1.95 -10.08
N MET A 113 1.10 1.42 -9.71
CA MET A 113 1.59 0.12 -10.20
C MET A 113 0.72 -1.08 -9.82
N LEU A 114 0.00 -1.02 -8.70
CA LEU A 114 -0.85 -2.13 -8.24
C LEU A 114 -2.27 -2.08 -8.82
N LEU A 115 -2.80 -0.87 -9.06
CA LEU A 115 -4.22 -0.67 -9.37
C LEU A 115 -4.51 -0.53 -10.86
N THR A 116 -3.47 -0.39 -11.68
CA THR A 116 -3.59 -0.17 -13.13
C THR A 116 -4.01 -1.46 -13.84
N ASP A 117 -5.13 -1.41 -14.56
CA ASP A 117 -5.60 -2.53 -15.40
C ASP A 117 -4.77 -2.58 -16.69
N TYR A 118 -3.79 -3.47 -16.72
CA TYR A 118 -2.88 -3.62 -17.87
C TYR A 118 -3.51 -4.28 -19.11
N GLN A 119 -4.73 -4.80 -18.97
CA GLN A 119 -5.45 -5.51 -20.04
C GLN A 119 -6.44 -4.62 -20.81
N LYS A 120 -6.64 -3.35 -20.42
CA LYS A 120 -7.52 -2.42 -21.14
C LYS A 120 -6.68 -1.46 -21.97
N PRO A 121 -6.82 -1.41 -23.30
CA PRO A 121 -6.26 -0.31 -24.06
C PRO A 121 -6.86 1.01 -23.54
N PRO A 122 -6.08 2.10 -23.45
CA PRO A 122 -6.62 3.38 -23.08
C PRO A 122 -7.76 3.72 -24.04
N ARG A 123 -8.96 3.97 -23.49
CA ARG A 123 -10.04 4.59 -24.27
C ARG A 123 -9.51 5.94 -24.73
N THR A 124 -9.13 6.05 -26.00
CA THR A 124 -9.02 7.35 -26.66
C THR A 124 -10.32 8.08 -26.37
N ALA A 125 -10.23 9.21 -25.66
CA ALA A 125 -11.35 10.07 -25.37
C ALA A 125 -12.12 10.30 -26.67
N ALA A 126 -13.32 9.73 -26.77
CA ALA A 126 -14.21 10.01 -27.87
C ALA A 126 -14.59 11.48 -27.74
N THR A 127 -14.02 12.32 -28.60
CA THR A 127 -14.59 13.62 -28.92
C THR A 127 -16.07 13.42 -29.25
N PRO A 128 -17.00 14.20 -28.69
CA PRO A 128 -18.41 14.07 -29.00
C PRO A 128 -18.63 14.53 -30.45
N SER A 129 -18.57 13.59 -31.40
CA SER A 129 -19.02 13.85 -32.76
C SER A 129 -20.54 13.92 -32.74
N THR A 130 -21.04 15.11 -33.03
CA THR A 130 -22.43 15.43 -33.30
C THR A 130 -23.07 14.41 -34.24
N ALA A 131 -24.30 14.02 -33.90
CA ALA A 131 -25.12 13.09 -34.65
C ALA A 131 -25.30 13.49 -36.11
N SER A 132 -25.02 12.56 -37.04
CA SER A 132 -25.91 12.28 -38.17
C SER A 132 -25.54 10.96 -38.85
N SER A 133 -26.45 9.99 -38.71
CA SER A 133 -26.92 9.03 -39.73
C SER A 133 -26.10 8.85 -41.02
N VAL A 134 -25.73 7.61 -41.38
CA VAL A 134 -26.39 6.78 -42.44
C VAL A 134 -25.78 5.35 -42.40
N MET A 135 -26.64 4.35 -42.59
CA MET A 135 -26.32 2.92 -42.78
C MET A 135 -25.22 2.66 -43.83
N SER A 136 -24.32 1.69 -43.61
CA SER A 136 -24.05 0.60 -44.57
C SER A 136 -22.97 -0.41 -44.13
N SER A 137 -23.27 -1.65 -44.49
CA SER A 137 -22.39 -2.80 -44.79
C SER A 137 -21.46 -3.34 -43.71
N ALA A 138 -21.82 -4.55 -43.28
CA ALA A 138 -20.92 -5.56 -42.78
C ALA A 138 -19.71 -5.77 -43.70
N THR A 139 -18.52 -5.63 -43.13
CA THR A 139 -17.32 -6.29 -43.61
C THR A 139 -16.61 -6.89 -42.41
N THR A 140 -16.51 -8.20 -42.44
CA THR A 140 -15.79 -9.10 -41.54
C THR A 140 -14.30 -8.77 -41.53
N GLY A 141 -13.91 -7.79 -40.73
CA GLY A 141 -12.52 -7.58 -40.33
C GLY A 141 -12.20 -8.47 -39.14
N ARG A 142 -11.52 -9.60 -39.38
CA ARG A 142 -10.84 -10.40 -38.34
C ARG A 142 -10.07 -9.43 -37.43
N ALA A 143 -10.60 -9.17 -36.24
CA ALA A 143 -9.80 -8.63 -35.15
C ALA A 143 -8.76 -9.70 -34.84
N SER A 144 -7.53 -9.46 -35.28
CA SER A 144 -6.37 -10.23 -34.87
C SER A 144 -6.39 -10.27 -33.34
N THR A 145 -6.69 -11.43 -32.77
CA THR A 145 -6.47 -11.74 -31.37
C THR A 145 -4.96 -11.71 -31.15
N ALA A 146 -4.41 -10.50 -30.99
CA ALA A 146 -3.11 -10.33 -30.39
C ALA A 146 -3.20 -11.03 -29.03
N ASN A 147 -2.42 -12.08 -28.86
CA ASN A 147 -2.28 -12.78 -27.60
C ASN A 147 -2.01 -11.73 -26.52
N LEU A 148 -3.01 -11.45 -25.67
CA LEU A 148 -2.86 -10.64 -24.47
C LEU A 148 -1.98 -11.45 -23.52
N VAL A 149 -0.66 -11.33 -23.70
CA VAL A 149 0.33 -11.87 -22.77
C VAL A 149 0.08 -11.14 -21.45
N ALA A 150 -0.23 -11.90 -20.40
CA ALA A 150 -0.40 -11.32 -19.07
C ALA A 150 0.90 -10.59 -18.70
N PRO A 151 0.82 -9.38 -18.12
CA PRO A 151 2.01 -8.64 -17.73
C PRO A 151 2.83 -9.50 -16.74
N PRO A 152 4.17 -9.39 -16.76
CA PRO A 152 5.02 -10.14 -15.84
C PRO A 152 4.66 -9.76 -14.41
N PRO A 153 4.75 -10.68 -13.42
CA PRO A 153 4.37 -10.44 -12.03
C PRO A 153 5.10 -9.23 -11.42
N LEU A 154 4.53 -8.66 -10.34
CA LEU A 154 5.20 -7.59 -9.62
C LEU A 154 6.56 -8.11 -9.08
N PRO A 155 7.68 -7.38 -9.27
CA PRO A 155 9.01 -7.87 -8.95
C PRO A 155 9.31 -7.77 -7.44
N SER A 156 8.42 -8.29 -6.58
CA SER A 156 8.55 -8.25 -5.12
C SER A 156 9.67 -9.14 -4.59
N ASN A 157 10.08 -10.15 -5.37
CA ASN A 157 11.13 -11.10 -5.03
C ASN A 157 12.38 -10.97 -5.92
N THR A 158 12.47 -9.93 -6.75
CA THR A 158 13.64 -9.68 -7.59
C THR A 158 14.62 -8.84 -6.78
N PRO A 159 15.86 -9.30 -6.50
CA PRO A 159 16.85 -8.48 -5.81
C PRO A 159 17.51 -7.48 -6.76
N ASN A 160 17.85 -6.29 -6.27
CA ASN A 160 18.71 -5.35 -7.00
C ASN A 160 20.16 -5.88 -7.13
N PHE A 161 21.07 -5.12 -7.75
CA PHE A 161 22.45 -5.58 -7.93
C PHE A 161 23.27 -5.62 -6.63
N LYS A 162 22.74 -5.08 -5.53
CA LYS A 162 23.30 -5.28 -4.18
C LYS A 162 22.77 -6.52 -3.48
N GLY A 163 21.79 -7.22 -4.06
CA GLY A 163 21.13 -8.36 -3.43
C GLY A 163 19.97 -7.98 -2.51
N GLU A 164 19.58 -6.70 -2.46
CA GLU A 164 18.48 -6.22 -1.61
C GLU A 164 17.14 -6.44 -2.32
N LEU A 165 16.13 -6.90 -1.59
CA LEU A 165 14.74 -6.97 -2.07
C LEU A 165 13.99 -5.65 -1.78
N PRO A 166 12.84 -5.40 -2.44
CA PRO A 166 12.01 -4.23 -2.13
C PRO A 166 11.67 -4.09 -0.65
N ARG A 167 11.41 -5.20 0.05
CA ARG A 167 11.14 -5.22 1.50
C ARG A 167 12.34 -4.81 2.36
N ASP A 168 13.55 -4.96 1.86
CA ASP A 168 14.78 -4.63 2.60
C ASP A 168 15.11 -3.13 2.50
N VAL A 169 14.57 -2.45 1.48
CA VAL A 169 14.91 -1.04 1.16
C VAL A 169 13.84 -0.03 1.58
N VAL A 170 12.70 -0.49 2.09
CA VAL A 170 11.56 0.34 2.56
C VAL A 170 11.89 1.28 3.72
N GLY A 171 13.02 1.06 4.40
CA GLY A 171 13.45 1.87 5.53
C GLY A 171 12.44 1.84 6.68
N THR A 172 12.12 3.01 7.23
CA THR A 172 11.25 3.14 8.41
C THR A 172 9.76 3.31 8.09
N ASN A 173 9.37 3.31 6.80
CA ASN A 173 7.98 3.52 6.40
C ASN A 173 7.12 2.30 6.73
N SER A 174 6.51 2.33 7.92
CA SER A 174 5.75 1.19 8.47
C SER A 174 4.51 0.85 7.64
N SER A 175 3.85 1.84 7.03
CA SER A 175 2.66 1.60 6.19
C SER A 175 3.03 0.89 4.88
N LEU A 176 4.18 1.21 4.29
CA LEU A 176 4.68 0.52 3.10
C LEU A 176 5.18 -0.89 3.42
N GLN A 177 5.85 -1.09 4.56
CA GLN A 177 6.19 -2.44 5.05
C GLN A 177 4.95 -3.31 5.15
N LEU A 178 3.88 -2.78 5.74
CA LEU A 178 2.60 -3.48 5.86
C LEU A 178 2.00 -3.78 4.48
N LEU A 179 2.05 -2.82 3.54
CA LEU A 179 1.57 -3.02 2.17
C LEU A 179 2.32 -4.15 1.46
N LEU A 180 3.66 -4.14 1.48
CA LEU A 180 4.47 -5.19 0.86
C LEU A 180 4.11 -6.57 1.40
N ALA A 181 3.93 -6.65 2.71
CA ALA A 181 3.57 -7.90 3.34
C ALA A 181 2.13 -8.36 2.98
N THR A 182 1.19 -7.42 2.78
CA THR A 182 -0.15 -7.77 2.23
C THR A 182 -0.10 -8.19 0.75
N ILE A 183 0.87 -7.70 -0.03
CA ILE A 183 1.10 -8.16 -1.41
C ILE A 183 1.58 -9.61 -1.39
N ASP A 184 2.48 -9.96 -0.47
CA ASP A 184 2.93 -11.35 -0.31
C ASP A 184 1.77 -12.29 0.05
N ASP A 185 0.83 -11.87 0.91
CA ASP A 185 -0.38 -12.67 1.21
C ASP A 185 -1.26 -12.89 -0.03
N VAL A 186 -1.41 -11.85 -0.87
CA VAL A 186 -2.17 -11.95 -2.14
C VAL A 186 -1.49 -12.96 -3.06
N HIS A 187 -0.17 -12.89 -3.20
CA HIS A 187 0.59 -13.82 -4.02
C HIS A 187 0.57 -15.25 -3.47
N GLU A 188 0.54 -15.44 -2.15
CA GLU A 188 0.40 -16.75 -1.52
C GLU A 188 -0.97 -17.38 -1.84
N VAL A 189 -2.04 -16.57 -1.82
CA VAL A 189 -3.42 -17.05 -2.01
C VAL A 189 -3.78 -17.27 -3.48
N PHE A 190 -3.38 -16.35 -4.36
CA PHE A 190 -3.80 -16.31 -5.77
C PHE A 190 -2.68 -16.61 -6.77
N GLY A 191 -1.43 -16.72 -6.31
CA GLY A 191 -0.25 -16.74 -7.17
C GLY A 191 0.17 -15.35 -7.63
N SER A 192 1.35 -15.26 -8.24
CA SER A 192 1.94 -14.00 -8.72
C SER A 192 1.42 -13.55 -10.10
N SER A 193 0.64 -14.37 -10.81
CA SER A 193 0.15 -14.09 -12.16
C SER A 193 -1.34 -14.41 -12.28
N TYR A 194 -2.16 -13.68 -11.53
CA TYR A 194 -3.61 -13.83 -11.52
C TYR A 194 -4.29 -12.75 -12.39
N ARG A 195 -5.35 -13.13 -13.12
CA ARG A 195 -5.99 -12.28 -14.15
C ARG A 195 -6.60 -10.98 -13.61
N ASP A 196 -7.13 -11.00 -12.39
CA ASP A 196 -7.74 -9.82 -11.74
C ASP A 196 -6.87 -9.23 -10.61
N GLU A 197 -5.53 -9.36 -10.71
CA GLU A 197 -4.56 -8.80 -9.76
C GLU A 197 -4.91 -7.35 -9.36
N PRO A 198 -5.19 -6.41 -10.29
CA PRO A 198 -5.55 -5.04 -9.91
C PRO A 198 -6.86 -4.94 -9.12
N LYS A 199 -7.85 -5.79 -9.41
CA LYS A 199 -9.14 -5.80 -8.68
C LYS A 199 -8.93 -6.28 -7.24
N ILE A 200 -8.05 -7.27 -7.02
CA ILE A 200 -7.71 -7.74 -5.67
C ILE A 200 -6.95 -6.65 -4.91
N HIS A 201 -5.99 -5.98 -5.54
CA HIS A 201 -5.29 -4.86 -4.90
C HIS A 201 -6.20 -3.65 -4.60
N ARG A 202 -7.26 -3.43 -5.39
CA ARG A 202 -8.33 -2.48 -5.03
C ARG A 202 -9.05 -2.87 -3.74
N LEU A 203 -9.38 -4.16 -3.56
CA LEU A 203 -9.95 -4.65 -2.30
C LEU A 203 -8.98 -4.42 -1.13
N VAL A 204 -7.71 -4.81 -1.27
CA VAL A 204 -6.68 -4.57 -0.24
C VAL A 204 -6.58 -3.08 0.09
N ARG A 205 -6.56 -2.20 -0.92
CA ARG A 205 -6.57 -0.74 -0.72
C ARG A 205 -7.81 -0.26 0.03
N SER A 206 -8.99 -0.78 -0.29
CA SER A 206 -10.23 -0.44 0.42
C SER A 206 -10.18 -0.89 1.87
N LEU A 207 -9.75 -2.13 2.14
CA LEU A 207 -9.56 -2.66 3.49
C LEU A 207 -8.59 -1.79 4.30
N ARG A 208 -7.47 -1.37 3.71
CA ARG A 208 -6.47 -0.48 4.35
C ARG A 208 -7.00 0.93 4.71
N ARG A 209 -8.17 1.32 4.22
CA ARG A 209 -8.87 2.57 4.60
C ARG A 209 -9.84 2.36 5.75
N LEU A 210 -10.19 1.12 6.06
CA LEU A 210 -11.11 0.78 7.13
C LEU A 210 -10.36 0.82 8.45
N TRP A 211 -10.44 1.95 9.14
CA TRP A 211 -9.74 2.07 10.39
C TRP A 211 -10.11 1.04 11.47
N PRO A 212 -11.35 0.52 11.59
CA PRO A 212 -11.63 -0.51 12.59
C PRO A 212 -11.21 -1.92 12.13
N LEU A 213 -10.59 -2.08 10.96
CA LEU A 213 -10.26 -3.39 10.38
C LEU A 213 -9.46 -4.28 11.34
N TRP A 214 -8.58 -3.68 12.13
CA TRP A 214 -7.73 -4.38 13.09
C TRP A 214 -8.52 -5.13 14.19
N MET A 215 -9.82 -4.89 14.31
CA MET A 215 -10.70 -5.57 15.27
C MET A 215 -11.51 -6.72 14.67
N PHE A 216 -11.42 -6.93 13.35
CA PHE A 216 -12.14 -8.00 12.68
C PHE A 216 -11.39 -9.31 12.92
N GLU A 217 -12.05 -10.28 13.53
CA GLU A 217 -11.46 -11.58 13.90
C GLU A 217 -12.13 -12.73 13.12
N GLY A 218 -13.37 -12.52 12.67
CA GLY A 218 -14.22 -13.57 12.15
C GLY A 218 -14.20 -13.72 10.63
N GLN A 219 -14.23 -14.97 10.16
CA GLN A 219 -14.51 -15.29 8.76
C GLN A 219 -15.85 -14.70 8.28
N GLN A 220 -16.86 -14.60 9.16
CA GLN A 220 -18.15 -14.02 8.82
C GLN A 220 -18.06 -12.52 8.50
N GLU A 221 -17.29 -11.78 9.30
CA GLU A 221 -17.10 -10.34 9.13
C GLU A 221 -16.26 -10.06 7.88
N ALA A 222 -15.17 -10.81 7.68
CA ALA A 222 -14.36 -10.77 6.47
C ALA A 222 -15.19 -11.12 5.21
N ALA A 223 -16.05 -12.14 5.28
CA ALA A 223 -16.96 -12.49 4.20
C ALA A 223 -17.96 -11.39 3.88
N ALA A 224 -18.49 -10.68 4.88
CA ALA A 224 -19.36 -9.53 4.66
C ALA A 224 -18.61 -8.38 3.97
N LEU A 225 -17.40 -8.06 4.42
CA LEU A 225 -16.55 -7.04 3.79
C LEU A 225 -16.24 -7.37 2.34
N VAL A 226 -15.88 -8.62 2.03
CA VAL A 226 -15.59 -9.05 0.66
C VAL A 226 -16.82 -8.90 -0.24
N ARG A 227 -18.02 -9.29 0.22
CA ARG A 227 -19.25 -9.13 -0.58
C ARG A 227 -19.52 -7.67 -0.93
N VAL A 228 -19.31 -6.77 0.02
CA VAL A 228 -19.55 -5.33 -0.16
C VAL A 228 -18.45 -4.74 -1.05
N LEU A 229 -17.18 -4.83 -0.65
CA LEU A 229 -16.07 -4.12 -1.27
C LEU A 229 -15.63 -4.67 -2.63
N TYR A 230 -15.90 -5.96 -2.91
CA TYR A 230 -15.48 -6.62 -4.15
C TYR A 230 -16.66 -6.95 -5.09
N ASP A 231 -17.89 -6.78 -4.61
CA ASP A 231 -19.15 -7.13 -5.28
C ASP A 231 -19.13 -8.56 -5.84
N VAL A 232 -19.21 -9.55 -4.94
CA VAL A 232 -19.08 -10.97 -5.30
C VAL A 232 -20.00 -11.86 -4.48
N ARG A 233 -20.51 -12.91 -5.13
CA ARG A 233 -21.36 -13.93 -4.50
C ARG A 233 -20.50 -15.00 -3.83
N THR A 234 -21.06 -15.65 -2.82
CA THR A 234 -20.40 -16.78 -2.14
C THR A 234 -20.11 -17.98 -3.05
N SER A 235 -20.81 -18.09 -4.18
CA SER A 235 -20.61 -19.14 -5.18
C SER A 235 -19.42 -18.86 -6.11
N ASP A 236 -18.80 -17.69 -6.03
CA ASP A 236 -17.65 -17.36 -6.86
C ASP A 236 -16.42 -18.18 -6.42
N PRO A 237 -15.68 -18.82 -7.35
CA PRO A 237 -14.51 -19.63 -7.02
C PRO A 237 -13.40 -18.85 -6.30
N ALA A 238 -13.28 -17.53 -6.55
CA ALA A 238 -12.30 -16.68 -5.89
C ALA A 238 -12.73 -16.26 -4.47
N PHE A 239 -14.01 -16.42 -4.11
CA PHE A 239 -14.57 -15.91 -2.85
C PHE A 239 -13.78 -16.39 -1.62
N GLY A 240 -13.47 -17.68 -1.54
CA GLY A 240 -12.68 -18.23 -0.43
C GLY A 240 -11.26 -17.66 -0.35
N GLY A 241 -10.65 -17.35 -1.49
CA GLY A 241 -9.35 -16.66 -1.54
C GLY A 241 -9.46 -15.20 -1.07
N LEU A 242 -10.48 -14.49 -1.52
CA LEU A 242 -10.71 -13.09 -1.15
C LEU A 242 -10.94 -12.93 0.35
N VAL A 243 -11.69 -13.87 0.96
CA VAL A 243 -11.90 -13.90 2.42
C VAL A 243 -10.59 -14.17 3.16
N ARG A 244 -9.76 -15.11 2.67
CA ARG A 244 -8.43 -15.36 3.26
C ARG A 244 -7.54 -14.13 3.21
N VAL A 245 -7.50 -13.41 2.09
CA VAL A 245 -6.77 -12.14 1.97
C VAL A 245 -7.33 -11.10 2.94
N ALA A 246 -8.64 -10.91 3.03
CA ALA A 246 -9.24 -9.94 3.94
C ALA A 246 -8.90 -10.24 5.42
N MET A 247 -8.93 -11.51 5.82
CA MET A 247 -8.51 -11.93 7.15
C MET A 247 -7.02 -11.68 7.39
N ALA A 248 -6.15 -11.99 6.42
CA ALA A 248 -4.71 -11.74 6.54
C ALA A 248 -4.40 -10.25 6.69
N VAL A 249 -5.06 -9.39 5.90
CA VAL A 249 -4.94 -7.94 6.04
C VAL A 249 -5.40 -7.50 7.43
N ALA A 250 -6.59 -7.92 7.88
CA ALA A 250 -7.11 -7.56 9.21
C ALA A 250 -6.15 -7.97 10.34
N GLU A 251 -5.64 -9.18 10.29
CA GLU A 251 -4.68 -9.72 11.25
C GLU A 251 -3.37 -8.91 11.29
N ARG A 252 -2.83 -8.55 10.12
CA ARG A 252 -1.61 -7.73 10.05
C ARG A 252 -1.83 -6.35 10.69
N PHE A 253 -2.98 -5.73 10.44
CA PHE A 253 -3.33 -4.47 11.10
C PHE A 253 -3.53 -4.63 12.60
N ARG A 254 -4.16 -5.71 13.05
CA ARG A 254 -4.33 -6.06 14.47
C ARG A 254 -3.00 -6.16 15.19
N VAL A 255 -2.05 -6.90 14.62
CA VAL A 255 -0.70 -7.05 15.17
C VAL A 255 0.01 -5.69 15.22
N ALA A 256 -0.02 -4.93 14.12
CA ALA A 256 0.67 -3.65 14.02
C ALA A 256 0.14 -2.60 15.01
N VAL A 257 -1.18 -2.43 15.06
CA VAL A 257 -1.88 -1.51 15.97
C VAL A 257 -1.66 -1.93 17.42
N SER A 258 -1.80 -3.22 17.72
CA SER A 258 -1.62 -3.74 19.07
C SER A 258 -0.19 -3.63 19.56
N ARG A 259 0.81 -3.77 18.69
CA ARG A 259 2.22 -3.57 19.07
C ARG A 259 2.46 -2.14 19.58
N ASP A 260 1.89 -1.14 18.92
CA ASP A 260 1.99 0.25 19.37
C ASP A 260 1.14 0.53 20.60
N GLY A 261 -0.09 -0.01 20.67
CA GLY A 261 -0.96 0.12 21.85
C GLY A 261 -0.39 -0.54 23.11
N VAL A 262 0.20 -1.73 22.99
CA VAL A 262 0.90 -2.41 24.10
C VAL A 262 2.12 -1.61 24.56
N ARG A 263 2.83 -0.93 23.65
CA ARG A 263 3.94 -0.04 24.04
C ARG A 263 3.45 1.08 24.96
N ILE A 264 2.31 1.70 24.65
CA ILE A 264 1.68 2.72 25.52
C ILE A 264 1.30 2.10 26.86
N ALA A 265 0.68 0.92 26.85
CA ALA A 265 0.26 0.22 28.07
C ALA A 265 1.44 -0.15 28.97
N VAL A 266 2.57 -0.58 28.40
CA VAL A 266 3.81 -0.86 29.15
C VAL A 266 4.35 0.40 29.81
N THR A 267 4.38 1.54 29.10
CA THR A 267 4.80 2.82 29.68
C THR A 267 3.88 3.24 30.82
N LEU A 268 2.56 3.14 30.62
CA LEU A 268 1.58 3.47 31.65
C LEU A 268 1.70 2.56 32.88
N LEU A 269 1.94 1.27 32.69
CA LEU A 269 2.23 0.37 33.81
C LEU A 269 3.50 0.80 34.55
N ALA A 270 4.58 1.13 33.84
CA ALA A 270 5.83 1.56 34.45
C ALA A 270 5.68 2.84 35.29
N GLU A 271 4.85 3.79 34.85
CA GLU A 271 4.51 5.01 35.60
C GLU A 271 3.81 4.73 36.94
N HIS A 272 3.22 3.54 37.11
CA HIS A 272 2.47 3.13 38.29
C HIS A 272 3.04 1.86 38.94
N ASP A 273 4.37 1.70 38.94
CA ASP A 273 5.10 0.56 39.54
C ASP A 273 4.64 -0.84 39.02
N GLY A 274 3.97 -0.81 37.87
CA GLY A 274 3.23 -1.88 37.20
C GLY A 274 2.08 -2.49 37.99
N GLY A 275 1.44 -1.69 38.85
CA GLY A 275 0.13 -1.97 39.40
C GLY A 275 -0.97 -1.76 38.36
N ILE A 276 -1.53 -2.84 37.81
CA ILE A 276 -2.59 -2.75 36.77
C ILE A 276 -3.82 -1.96 37.22
N HIS A 277 -4.20 -2.06 38.49
CA HIS A 277 -5.36 -1.32 39.02
C HIS A 277 -5.12 0.20 39.04
N GLN A 278 -3.91 0.61 39.40
CA GLN A 278 -3.50 2.02 39.43
C GLN A 278 -3.40 2.56 37.99
N ALA A 279 -2.77 1.81 37.08
CA ALA A 279 -2.70 2.16 35.66
C ALA A 279 -4.09 2.26 35.00
N ARG A 280 -5.01 1.33 35.29
CA ARG A 280 -6.41 1.42 34.82
C ARG A 280 -7.13 2.64 35.39
N GLN A 281 -6.91 2.95 36.66
CA GLN A 281 -7.52 4.13 37.29
C GLN A 281 -6.98 5.42 36.67
N ALA A 282 -5.67 5.53 36.47
CA ALA A 282 -5.04 6.68 35.85
C ALA A 282 -5.48 6.85 34.39
N TRP A 283 -5.60 5.75 33.64
CA TRP A 283 -6.17 5.77 32.29
C TRP A 283 -7.59 6.34 32.24
N MET A 284 -8.45 5.93 33.18
CA MET A 284 -9.86 6.31 33.18
C MET A 284 -10.11 7.69 33.77
N LYS A 285 -9.30 8.14 34.74
CA LYS A 285 -9.55 9.37 35.50
C LYS A 285 -8.54 10.48 35.23
N ASP A 286 -7.28 10.15 35.01
CA ASP A 286 -6.19 11.13 34.98
C ASP A 286 -5.82 11.53 33.55
N TRP A 287 -6.02 10.62 32.58
CA TRP A 287 -5.82 10.91 31.16
C TRP A 287 -7.01 11.68 30.58
N SER A 288 -6.74 12.90 30.10
CA SER A 288 -7.74 13.67 29.36
C SER A 288 -8.11 13.00 28.03
N ASN A 289 -9.35 13.22 27.58
CA ASN A 289 -9.81 12.76 26.27
C ASN A 289 -8.92 13.30 25.14
N GLU A 290 -8.38 14.52 25.29
CA GLU A 290 -7.46 15.11 24.34
C GLU A 290 -6.14 14.32 24.24
N ARG A 291 -5.55 13.94 25.38
CA ARG A 291 -4.34 13.09 25.40
C ARG A 291 -4.61 11.73 24.76
N LYS A 292 -5.75 11.10 25.09
CA LYS A 292 -6.17 9.82 24.48
C LYS A 292 -6.30 9.93 22.96
N LEU A 293 -6.95 10.98 22.47
CA LEU A 293 -7.10 11.25 21.04
C LEU A 293 -5.76 11.49 20.35
N GLN A 294 -4.82 12.19 20.98
CA GLN A 294 -3.49 12.43 20.42
C GLN A 294 -2.69 11.13 20.26
N GLU A 295 -2.66 10.28 21.29
CA GLU A 295 -1.98 8.98 21.24
C GLU A 295 -2.62 8.06 20.20
N PHE A 296 -3.95 7.98 20.18
CA PHE A 296 -4.68 7.20 19.19
C PHE A 296 -4.46 7.73 17.77
N ALA A 297 -4.45 9.05 17.58
CA ALA A 297 -4.17 9.68 16.29
C ALA A 297 -2.74 9.36 15.81
N ALA A 298 -1.76 9.25 16.70
CA ALA A 298 -0.40 8.87 16.32
C ALA A 298 -0.35 7.43 15.76
N ILE A 299 -1.02 6.48 16.42
CA ILE A 299 -1.17 5.10 15.92
C ILE A 299 -1.89 5.11 14.56
N PHE A 300 -2.96 5.88 14.43
CA PHE A 300 -3.78 5.93 13.22
C PHE A 300 -3.03 6.51 12.03
N ARG A 301 -2.35 7.64 12.20
CA ARG A 301 -1.58 8.27 11.12
C ARG A 301 -0.49 7.33 10.60
N ARG A 302 0.09 6.51 11.50
CA ARG A 302 1.14 5.55 11.15
C ARG A 302 0.61 4.39 10.29
N TRP A 303 -0.50 3.78 10.70
CA TRP A 303 -0.98 2.53 10.08
C TRP A 303 -2.07 2.74 9.03
N PHE A 304 -2.89 3.79 9.18
CA PHE A 304 -4.00 4.14 8.28
C PHE A 304 -3.79 5.52 7.62
N PRO A 305 -2.68 5.77 6.90
CA PRO A 305 -2.42 7.08 6.28
C PRO A 305 -3.44 7.43 5.18
N LEU A 306 -4.15 6.43 4.64
CA LEU A 306 -5.19 6.61 3.63
C LEU A 306 -6.56 6.94 4.22
N SER A 307 -6.71 6.87 5.55
CA SER A 307 -7.96 7.23 6.23
C SER A 307 -8.16 8.74 6.16
N LYS A 308 -9.20 9.18 5.46
CA LYS A 308 -9.55 10.60 5.39
C LYS A 308 -10.21 11.03 6.70
N GLN A 309 -9.71 12.11 7.31
CA GLN A 309 -10.48 12.83 8.32
C GLN A 309 -11.63 13.55 7.61
N SER A 310 -12.86 13.18 7.91
CA SER A 310 -14.04 13.83 7.33
C SER A 310 -14.21 15.19 8.03
N GLY A 311 -13.75 16.30 7.43
CA GLY A 311 -13.91 17.66 7.98
C GLY A 311 -15.35 18.20 8.02
N ARG A 312 -16.34 17.38 8.40
CA ARG A 312 -17.75 17.74 8.58
C ARG A 312 -18.14 17.52 10.04
N ARG A 313 -19.15 18.28 10.50
CA ARG A 313 -19.85 18.27 11.82
C ARG A 313 -20.08 16.93 12.55
N LYS A 314 -19.83 15.76 11.94
CA LYS A 314 -19.81 14.42 12.58
C LYS A 314 -18.50 14.11 13.33
N ASP A 315 -17.56 15.07 13.39
CA ASP A 315 -16.27 14.89 14.06
C ASP A 315 -16.39 14.56 15.56
N GLU A 316 -17.38 15.10 16.28
CA GLU A 316 -17.53 14.86 17.72
C GLU A 316 -17.99 13.43 18.05
N GLU A 317 -19.03 12.92 17.37
CA GLU A 317 -19.50 11.53 17.53
C GLU A 317 -18.42 10.53 17.11
N GLU A 318 -17.67 10.83 16.04
CA GLU A 318 -16.56 9.99 15.58
C GLU A 318 -15.40 10.00 16.58
N GLN A 319 -15.07 11.16 17.15
CA GLN A 319 -14.05 11.27 18.20
C GLN A 319 -14.46 10.53 19.47
N GLU A 320 -15.72 10.64 19.89
CA GLU A 320 -16.27 9.91 21.03
C GLU A 320 -16.19 8.39 20.79
N ALA A 321 -16.60 7.93 19.62
CA ALA A 321 -16.44 6.54 19.23
C ALA A 321 -14.96 6.12 19.31
N ARG A 322 -14.04 6.87 18.71
CA ARG A 322 -12.59 6.56 18.76
C ARG A 322 -12.07 6.45 20.20
N ILE A 323 -12.52 7.31 21.12
CA ILE A 323 -12.15 7.23 22.54
C ILE A 323 -12.70 5.95 23.19
N VAL A 324 -13.98 5.63 22.99
CA VAL A 324 -14.59 4.40 23.51
C VAL A 324 -13.85 3.15 23.02
N PHE A 325 -13.49 3.15 21.74
CA PHE A 325 -12.68 2.10 21.13
C PHE A 325 -11.30 2.00 21.77
N PHE A 326 -10.62 3.14 21.95
CA PHE A 326 -9.29 3.19 22.52
C PHE A 326 -9.28 2.77 24.00
N ASP A 327 -10.30 3.15 24.76
CA ASP A 327 -10.48 2.74 26.16
C ASP A 327 -10.63 1.22 26.26
N ALA A 328 -11.50 0.63 25.43
CA ALA A 328 -11.71 -0.82 25.42
C ALA A 328 -10.44 -1.58 24.96
N ALA A 329 -9.72 -1.05 23.97
CA ALA A 329 -8.45 -1.61 23.53
C ALA A 329 -7.37 -1.53 24.61
N MET A 330 -7.29 -0.40 25.32
CA MET A 330 -6.29 -0.18 26.35
C MET A 330 -6.47 -1.13 27.53
N MET A 331 -7.70 -1.46 27.91
CA MET A 331 -7.94 -2.47 28.97
C MET A 331 -7.32 -3.82 28.62
N THR A 332 -7.39 -4.19 27.34
CA THR A 332 -6.79 -5.41 26.79
C THR A 332 -5.26 -5.29 26.74
N TRP A 333 -4.73 -4.20 26.19
CA TRP A 333 -3.29 -3.97 26.11
C TRP A 333 -2.62 -3.90 27.48
N LEU A 334 -3.27 -3.33 28.49
CA LEU A 334 -2.79 -3.33 29.88
C LEU A 334 -2.71 -4.75 30.45
N GLN A 335 -3.68 -5.62 30.12
CA GLN A 335 -3.62 -7.02 30.54
C GLN A 335 -2.44 -7.74 29.87
N ILE A 336 -2.29 -7.58 28.56
CA ILE A 336 -1.16 -8.16 27.81
C ILE A 336 0.17 -7.63 28.36
N ALA A 337 0.28 -6.32 28.60
CA ALA A 337 1.48 -5.70 29.16
C ALA A 337 1.81 -6.20 30.57
N GLN A 338 0.80 -6.42 31.42
CA GLN A 338 0.98 -7.03 32.73
C GLN A 338 1.50 -8.46 32.60
N ASP A 339 0.89 -9.27 31.73
CA ASP A 339 1.31 -10.65 31.51
C ASP A 339 2.74 -10.72 30.97
N LEU A 340 3.10 -9.85 30.02
CA LEU A 340 4.47 -9.73 29.50
C LEU A 340 5.48 -9.39 30.60
N ARG A 341 5.11 -8.55 31.57
CA ARG A 341 5.98 -8.26 32.72
C ARG A 341 6.12 -9.45 33.66
N LEU A 342 5.03 -10.19 33.90
CA LEU A 342 5.00 -11.35 34.79
C LEU A 342 5.74 -12.56 34.22
N PHE A 343 5.68 -12.75 32.90
CA PHE A 343 6.28 -13.89 32.20
C PHE A 343 7.55 -13.52 31.41
N GLY A 344 7.89 -12.24 31.32
CA GLY A 344 9.12 -11.74 30.72
C GLY A 344 10.31 -11.99 31.64
N THR A 345 11.23 -12.85 31.21
CA THR A 345 12.48 -13.14 31.92
C THR A 345 13.29 -11.86 32.16
N GLY A 346 13.31 -11.40 33.42
CA GLY A 346 14.42 -10.65 34.03
C GLY A 346 14.57 -9.18 33.60
N SER A 347 14.09 -8.29 34.48
CA SER A 347 14.68 -7.04 35.03
C SER A 347 15.68 -6.15 34.26
N ASN A 348 16.24 -6.47 33.08
CA ASN A 348 17.28 -5.67 32.41
C ASN A 348 17.36 -5.85 30.88
N ALA A 349 16.38 -6.48 30.22
CA ALA A 349 16.35 -6.55 28.76
C ALA A 349 15.67 -5.29 28.19
N GLY A 350 16.18 -4.79 27.05
CA GLY A 350 15.68 -3.60 26.36
C GLY A 350 14.19 -3.67 25.93
N PRO A 351 13.71 -2.74 25.10
CA PRO A 351 12.28 -2.65 24.77
C PRO A 351 11.76 -4.01 24.28
N VAL A 352 10.77 -4.56 25.01
CA VAL A 352 10.15 -5.85 24.72
C VAL A 352 9.59 -5.81 23.29
N GLU A 353 10.26 -6.51 22.36
CA GLU A 353 9.74 -6.66 21.01
C GLU A 353 8.65 -7.73 21.00
N LEU A 354 7.38 -7.29 20.95
CA LEU A 354 6.28 -8.18 20.63
C LEU A 354 6.25 -8.48 19.13
N ASP A 355 6.38 -9.76 18.80
CA ASP A 355 6.13 -10.31 17.48
C ASP A 355 4.69 -10.87 17.37
N ALA A 356 4.29 -11.24 16.15
CA ALA A 356 2.96 -11.79 15.89
C ALA A 356 2.71 -13.11 16.65
N ALA A 357 3.74 -13.91 16.87
CA ALA A 357 3.64 -15.17 17.59
C ALA A 357 3.40 -14.96 19.09
N GLY A 358 4.03 -13.94 19.69
CA GLY A 358 3.80 -13.49 21.05
C GLY A 358 2.37 -13.01 21.23
N LEU A 359 1.86 -12.16 20.33
CA LEU A 359 0.48 -11.67 20.40
C LEU A 359 -0.54 -12.82 20.28
N LYS A 360 -0.29 -13.79 19.39
CA LYS A 360 -1.14 -14.99 19.21
C LYS A 360 -1.31 -15.85 20.46
N ARG A 361 -0.37 -15.82 21.40
CA ARG A 361 -0.51 -16.52 22.70
C ARG A 361 -1.56 -15.88 23.59
N TYR A 362 -1.86 -14.60 23.39
CA TYR A 362 -2.88 -13.85 24.11
C TYR A 362 -4.22 -13.82 23.36
N ASP A 363 -4.28 -14.34 22.14
CA ASP A 363 -5.39 -14.10 21.20
C ASP A 363 -6.70 -14.77 21.55
N SER A 364 -6.68 -16.03 21.99
CA SER A 364 -7.91 -16.82 22.03
C SER A 364 -8.84 -16.53 23.21
N GLN A 365 -8.49 -15.61 24.12
CA GLN A 365 -9.38 -15.27 25.26
C GLN A 365 -9.46 -13.78 25.55
N VAL A 366 -8.39 -13.03 25.30
CA VAL A 366 -8.33 -11.60 25.65
C VAL A 366 -9.04 -10.74 24.60
N TRP A 367 -8.90 -11.05 23.32
CA TRP A 367 -9.62 -10.36 22.24
C TRP A 367 -11.05 -10.89 22.00
N GLN A 368 -11.32 -12.16 22.34
CA GLN A 368 -12.66 -12.76 22.26
C GLN A 368 -13.68 -12.09 23.18
N ARG A 369 -13.23 -11.52 24.31
CA ARG A 369 -14.01 -10.54 25.08
C ARG A 369 -13.94 -9.22 24.34
N ARG A 370 -14.66 -9.20 23.21
CA ARG A 370 -14.76 -8.11 22.24
C ARG A 370 -14.44 -6.78 22.90
N ILE A 371 -13.45 -6.06 22.36
CA ILE A 371 -13.60 -4.62 22.22
C ILE A 371 -14.90 -4.48 21.43
N SER A 372 -16.03 -4.44 22.12
CA SER A 372 -17.36 -4.34 21.55
C SER A 372 -17.78 -2.92 21.82
N PRO A 373 -17.31 -1.96 21.01
CA PRO A 373 -17.94 -0.66 21.00
C PRO A 373 -19.43 -0.86 20.71
N PRO A 374 -20.28 0.06 21.18
CA PRO A 374 -21.71 -0.02 20.96
C PRO A 374 -21.99 -0.36 19.49
N PRO A 375 -22.89 -1.31 19.18
CA PRO A 375 -23.24 -1.65 17.80
C PRO A 375 -23.64 -0.43 16.96
N ALA A 376 -24.18 0.61 17.60
CA ALA A 376 -24.44 1.91 16.98
C ALA A 376 -23.14 2.57 16.46
N SER A 377 -22.09 2.62 17.27
CA SER A 377 -20.77 3.14 16.88
C SER A 377 -20.12 2.30 15.78
N ILE A 378 -20.20 0.97 15.83
CA ILE A 378 -19.70 0.11 14.73
C ILE A 378 -20.53 0.33 13.46
N GLY A 379 -21.85 0.48 13.61
CA GLY A 379 -22.77 0.87 12.56
C GLY A 379 -22.34 2.16 11.91
N ASP A 380 -22.10 3.24 12.65
CA ASP A 380 -21.68 4.54 12.14
C ASP A 380 -20.26 4.54 11.54
N LEU A 381 -19.36 3.70 12.05
CA LEU A 381 -18.00 3.54 11.56
C LEU A 381 -17.89 2.65 10.32
N CYS A 382 -18.80 1.69 10.18
CA CYS A 382 -18.98 0.88 8.97
C CYS A 382 -19.99 1.52 8.00
N VAL A 383 -20.77 2.52 8.41
CA VAL A 383 -21.52 3.44 7.54
C VAL A 383 -20.54 4.29 6.74
N HIS A 384 -19.31 4.46 7.21
CA HIS A 384 -18.18 4.87 6.37
C HIS A 384 -17.69 3.77 5.42
N ILE A 385 -18.47 2.72 5.14
CA ILE A 385 -18.32 1.84 3.97
C ILE A 385 -19.57 1.87 3.07
N ASN A 386 -20.69 2.49 3.47
CA ASN A 386 -21.83 2.64 2.57
C ASN A 386 -22.82 3.83 2.69
N SER A 387 -22.51 4.89 3.46
CA SER A 387 -22.37 6.22 2.83
C SER A 387 -21.24 6.20 1.78
N LEU A 388 -20.31 5.24 1.92
CA LEU A 388 -19.15 4.99 1.07
C LEU A 388 -19.41 4.09 -0.16
N GLU A 389 -20.63 3.63 -0.49
CA GLU A 389 -21.04 3.24 -1.86
C GLU A 389 -22.48 3.69 -2.18
N GLY A 390 -23.33 3.98 -1.19
CA GLY A 390 -24.61 4.69 -1.39
C GLY A 390 -24.46 6.13 -1.91
N TYR A 391 -23.35 6.83 -1.58
CA TYR A 391 -22.90 8.03 -2.29
C TYR A 391 -22.18 7.68 -3.60
N LEU A 392 -21.46 6.54 -3.65
CA LEU A 392 -20.81 6.04 -4.87
C LEU A 392 -21.82 5.38 -5.80
N ARG A 393 -22.78 6.19 -6.28
CA ARG A 393 -23.30 6.07 -7.66
C ARG A 393 -22.12 5.89 -8.64
N LEU A 394 -21.46 4.73 -8.70
CA LEU A 394 -20.20 4.41 -9.37
C LEU A 394 -19.86 5.40 -10.52
N PRO A 395 -19.40 6.65 -10.24
CA PRO A 395 -19.38 7.69 -11.25
C PRO A 395 -18.02 7.73 -11.92
N HIS A 396 -17.12 6.84 -11.48
CA HIS A 396 -15.80 6.63 -12.07
C HIS A 396 -15.74 5.29 -12.81
N LEU A 397 -16.90 4.62 -13.00
CA LEU A 397 -17.08 3.50 -13.92
C LEU A 397 -18.26 3.71 -14.90
N SER A 398 -18.76 4.94 -15.03
CA SER A 398 -19.57 5.33 -16.19
C SER A 398 -18.68 6.00 -17.24
N VAL A 399 -18.32 5.19 -18.25
CA VAL A 399 -17.56 5.49 -19.48
C VAL A 399 -16.06 5.74 -19.31
#